data_AF-A0A0A6D0X8-F1
#
_entry.id   AF-A0A0A6D0X8-F1
#
_cell.length_a   1.000
_cell.length_b   1.000
_cell.length_c   1.000
_cell.angle_alpha   90.00
_cell.angle_beta   90.00
_cell.angle_gamma   90.00
#
_symmetry.space_group_name_H-M   'P 1'
#
loop_
_entity.id
_entity.type
_entity.pdbx_description
1 polymer ?
#
loop_
_entity_poly.entity_id
_entity_poly.type
_entity_poly.pdbx_seq_one_letter_code
_entity_poly.pdbx_strand_id
1 'polypeptide(L)'
;MTTYPLSEPARIFADASSAGATPTEVGRGTLEACVDIVAGLSEARQRSVAIHMDDLDLRFDAREIGELLHYLRAEKPGLSNAEITEIKVADQ
;
A
#
# COMPACT_ATOMS: atom_id res chain seq x y z
N MET A 1 0.61 -19.33 7.46
CA MET A 1 0.29 -18.42 6.35
C MET A 1 -0.55 -17.31 6.94
N THR A 2 0.02 -16.13 7.13
CA THR A 2 -0.70 -14.94 7.61
C THR A 2 -1.38 -14.30 6.42
N THR A 3 -2.67 -14.58 6.25
CA THR A 3 -3.49 -13.88 5.26
C THR A 3 -3.84 -12.53 5.85
N TYR A 4 -3.24 -11.45 5.31
CA TYR A 4 -3.65 -10.10 5.64
C TYR A 4 -4.96 -9.80 4.92
N PRO A 5 -6.02 -9.41 5.64
CA PRO A 5 -7.27 -9.01 5.00
C PRO A 5 -7.07 -7.70 4.23
N LEU A 6 -6.92 -7.82 2.91
CA LEU A 6 -6.66 -6.72 1.98
C LEU A 6 -7.75 -5.64 1.97
N SER A 7 -8.95 -6.00 2.41
CA SER A 7 -10.12 -5.11 2.52
C SER A 7 -10.11 -4.26 3.79
N GLU A 8 -9.19 -4.50 4.72
CA GLU A 8 -9.19 -3.74 5.98
C GLU A 8 -8.80 -2.29 5.77
N PRO A 9 -9.40 -1.38 6.55
CA PRO A 9 -9.04 0.02 6.54
C PRO A 9 -7.60 0.20 7.00
N ALA A 10 -6.83 0.92 6.18
CA ALA A 10 -5.45 1.26 6.43
C ALA A 10 -5.17 2.72 6.07
N ARG A 11 -4.16 3.28 6.73
CA ARG A 11 -3.71 4.66 6.59
C ARG A 11 -2.22 4.69 6.32
N ILE A 12 -1.80 5.53 5.38
CA ILE A 12 -0.41 5.76 5.04
C ILE A 12 0.05 7.01 5.76
N PHE A 13 1.12 6.86 6.54
CA PHE A 13 1.78 7.95 7.21
C PHE A 13 3.14 8.18 6.57
N ALA A 14 3.44 9.41 6.18
CA ALA A 14 4.82 9.78 5.88
C ALA A 14 5.59 9.92 7.20
N ASP A 15 6.77 9.32 7.24
CA ASP A 15 7.68 9.41 8.36
C ASP A 15 7.96 10.88 8.64
N ALA A 16 7.56 11.29 9.82
CA ALA A 16 7.99 12.53 10.41
C ALA A 16 9.46 12.34 10.80
N SER A 17 10.36 12.50 9.83
CA SER A 17 11.81 12.36 10.00
C SER A 17 12.42 13.40 10.97
N SER A 18 11.59 14.09 11.75
CA SER A 18 11.96 14.98 12.84
C SER A 18 11.28 14.50 14.11
N ALA A 19 12.11 14.13 15.09
CA ALA A 19 11.70 13.77 16.44
C ALA A 19 10.83 14.88 17.06
N GLY A 20 9.51 14.76 16.93
CA GLY A 20 8.53 15.74 17.40
C GLY A 20 7.50 16.20 16.37
N ALA A 21 7.64 15.84 15.10
CA ALA A 21 6.60 16.07 14.10
C ALA A 21 5.55 14.95 14.15
N THR A 22 4.27 15.32 14.13
CA THR A 22 3.18 14.35 14.03
C THR A 22 3.24 13.66 12.67
N PRO A 23 3.19 12.31 12.60
CA PRO A 23 3.15 11.60 11.34
C PRO A 23 2.02 12.15 10.48
N THR A 24 2.35 12.58 9.27
CA THR A 24 1.37 13.21 8.38
C THR A 24 0.69 12.10 7.58
N GLU A 25 -0.64 12.01 7.69
CA GLU A 25 -1.42 11.12 6.83
C GLU A 25 -1.28 11.59 5.39
N VAL A 26 -0.68 10.75 4.54
CA VAL A 26 -0.49 11.02 3.11
C VAL A 26 -1.45 10.22 2.24
N GLY A 27 -2.17 9.27 2.82
CA GLY A 27 -3.20 8.49 2.14
C GLY A 27 -4.01 7.65 3.12
N ARG A 28 -5.20 7.25 2.68
CA ARG A 28 -6.10 6.35 3.42
C ARG A 28 -6.89 5.49 2.43
N GLY A 29 -7.25 4.29 2.85
CA GLY A 29 -8.03 3.38 2.03
C GLY A 29 -8.05 1.98 2.62
N THR A 30 -8.14 0.98 1.75
CA THR A 30 -7.89 -0.41 2.14
C THR A 30 -6.40 -0.71 2.14
N LEU A 31 -5.95 -1.80 2.78
CA LEU A 31 -4.57 -2.25 2.70
C LEU A 31 -4.11 -2.39 1.24
N GLU A 32 -4.95 -2.95 0.36
CA GLU A 32 -4.65 -3.04 -1.07
C GLU A 32 -4.45 -1.67 -1.72
N ALA A 33 -5.36 -0.71 -1.48
CA ALA A 33 -5.24 0.63 -2.02
C ALA A 33 -3.98 1.34 -1.49
N CYS A 34 -3.63 1.13 -0.22
CA CYS A 34 -2.44 1.71 0.39
C CYS A 34 -1.17 1.14 -0.25
N VAL A 35 -1.13 -0.17 -0.50
CA VAL A 35 -0.03 -0.84 -1.18
C VAL A 35 0.11 -0.33 -2.62
N ASP A 36 -0.99 -0.12 -3.35
CA ASP A 36 -0.95 0.43 -4.71
C ASP A 36 -0.40 1.87 -4.75
N ILE A 37 -0.85 2.71 -3.81
CA ILE A 37 -0.33 4.08 -3.63
C ILE A 37 1.18 4.05 -3.36
N VAL A 38 1.63 3.20 -2.43
CA VAL A 38 3.05 3.10 -2.09
C VAL A 38 3.86 2.50 -3.23
N ALA A 39 3.32 1.54 -3.98
CA ALA A 39 3.96 0.98 -5.18
C ALA A 39 4.21 2.04 -6.27
N GLY A 40 3.35 3.06 -6.35
CA GLY A 40 3.51 4.21 -7.25
C GLY A 40 4.52 5.26 -6.78
N LEU A 41 5.00 5.20 -5.53
CA LEU A 41 6.01 6.12 -5.00
C LEU A 41 7.44 5.71 -5.41
N SER A 42 8.34 6.69 -5.50
CA SER A 42 9.78 6.41 -5.67
C SER A 42 10.35 5.64 -4.47
N GLU A 43 11.37 4.81 -4.68
CA GLU A 43 12.00 4.00 -3.62
C GLU A 43 12.40 4.83 -2.39
N ALA A 44 12.90 6.06 -2.60
CA ALA A 44 13.24 6.97 -1.51
C ALA A 44 12.03 7.34 -0.64
N ARG A 45 10.84 7.52 -1.24
CA ARG A 45 9.60 7.80 -0.52
C ARG A 45 9.01 6.53 0.11
N GLN A 46 9.10 5.39 -0.57
CA GLN A 46 8.69 4.09 0.01
C GLN A 46 9.45 3.80 1.30
N ARG A 47 10.72 4.21 1.36
CA ARG A 47 11.56 4.10 2.57
C ARG A 47 11.24 5.09 3.69
N SER A 48 10.35 6.05 3.43
CA SER A 48 9.94 7.11 4.36
C SER A 48 8.42 7.10 4.61
N VAL A 49 7.74 5.99 4.37
CA VAL A 49 6.30 5.84 4.67
C VAL A 49 6.06 4.61 5.54
N ALA A 50 4.98 4.64 6.30
CA ALA A 50 4.47 3.54 7.10
C ALA A 50 2.98 3.34 6.79
N ILE A 51 2.50 2.09 6.83
CA ILE A 51 1.09 1.75 6.70
C ILE A 51 0.60 1.31 8.08
N HIS A 52 -0.51 1.87 8.54
CA HIS A 52 -1.15 1.49 9.79
C HIS A 52 -2.55 0.95 9.49
N MET A 53 -2.86 -0.23 10.01
CA MET A 53 -4.20 -0.84 9.94
C MET A 53 -4.96 -0.50 11.22
N ASP A 54 -6.07 0.20 11.07
CA ASP A 54 -6.88 0.69 12.19
C ASP A 54 -7.49 -0.42 13.04
N ASP A 55 -8.06 -1.43 12.39
CA ASP A 55 -8.81 -2.49 13.06
C ASP A 55 -7.92 -3.52 13.78
N LEU A 56 -6.69 -3.68 13.31
CA LEU A 56 -5.75 -4.70 13.81
C LEU A 56 -4.63 -4.12 14.69
N ASP A 57 -4.55 -2.78 14.84
CA ASP A 57 -3.43 -2.08 15.49
C ASP A 57 -2.06 -2.54 14.93
N LEU A 58 -2.04 -2.88 13.63
CA LEU A 58 -0.85 -3.36 12.93
C LEU A 58 -0.19 -2.22 12.17
N ARG A 59 1.09 -2.01 12.39
CA ARG A 59 1.89 -1.02 11.69
C ARG A 59 2.99 -1.72 10.89
N PHE A 60 3.05 -1.42 9.60
CA PHE A 60 4.13 -1.82 8.70
C PHE A 60 5.02 -0.62 8.43
N ASP A 61 6.27 -0.70 8.85
CA ASP A 61 7.27 0.31 8.51
C ASP A 61 7.84 0.07 7.10
N ALA A 62 8.56 1.06 6.58
CA ALA A 62 9.21 1.04 5.25
C ALA A 62 9.86 -0.29 4.85
N ARG A 63 10.53 -0.98 5.79
CA ARG A 63 11.16 -2.27 5.55
C ARG A 63 10.13 -3.38 5.30
N GLU A 64 9.14 -3.45 6.17
CA GLU A 64 8.07 -4.45 6.10
C GLU A 64 7.14 -4.20 4.92
N ILE A 65 6.90 -2.93 4.56
CA ILE A 65 6.19 -2.54 3.35
C ILE A 65 6.89 -3.10 2.10
N GLY A 66 8.22 -3.07 2.05
CA GLY A 66 8.97 -3.66 0.94
C GLY A 66 8.74 -5.16 0.80
N GLU A 67 8.70 -5.88 1.92
CA GLU A 67 8.39 -7.32 1.95
C GLU A 67 6.91 -7.58 1.63
N LEU A 68 6.00 -6.74 2.12
CA LEU A 68 4.57 -6.82 1.84
C LEU A 68 4.28 -6.59 0.35
N LEU A 69 4.92 -5.59 -0.27
CA LEU A 69 4.85 -5.34 -1.71
C LEU A 69 5.40 -6.53 -2.49
N HIS A 70 6.54 -7.08 -2.07
CA HIS A 70 7.11 -8.25 -2.71
C HIS A 70 6.17 -9.46 -2.62
N TYR A 71 5.59 -9.72 -1.45
CA TYR A 71 4.66 -10.81 -1.19
C TYR A 71 3.37 -10.64 -2.00
N LEU A 72 2.74 -9.47 -1.98
CA LEU A 72 1.52 -9.20 -2.73
C LEU A 72 1.74 -9.22 -4.25
N ARG A 73 2.92 -8.81 -4.72
CA ARG A 73 3.29 -8.90 -6.14
C ARG A 73 3.67 -10.31 -6.57
N ALA A 74 4.21 -11.13 -5.66
CA ALA A 74 4.51 -12.54 -5.90
C ALA A 74 3.25 -13.42 -5.84
N GLU A 75 2.30 -13.09 -4.97
CA GLU A 75 1.01 -13.78 -4.85
C GLU A 75 -0.04 -13.34 -5.89
N LYS A 76 0.11 -12.15 -6.49
CA LYS A 76 -0.66 -11.74 -7.67
C LYS A 76 0.15 -12.00 -8.97
N PRO A 77 -0.03 -13.13 -9.67
CA PRO A 77 0.25 -13.18 -11.11
C PRO A 77 -0.81 -12.35 -11.87
N GLY A 78 -0.89 -11.03 -11.63
CA GLY A 78 -1.98 -10.24 -12.22
C GLY A 78 -2.15 -8.78 -11.77
N LEU A 79 -1.13 -8.05 -11.33
CA LEU A 79 -1.20 -6.57 -11.32
C LEU A 79 -0.64 -5.99 -12.62
N SER A 80 -1.26 -6.38 -13.74
CA SER A 80 -1.34 -5.51 -14.91
C SER A 80 -2.64 -4.72 -14.81
N ASN A 81 -2.65 -3.65 -13.99
CA ASN A 81 -3.65 -2.59 -14.18
C ASN A 81 -3.47 -1.87 -15.54
N ALA A 82 -2.44 -2.26 -16.32
CA ALA A 82 -2.32 -1.96 -17.75
C ALA A 82 -3.29 -2.77 -18.65
N GLU A 83 -4.05 -3.74 -18.14
CA GLU A 83 -5.04 -4.51 -18.91
C GLU A 83 -6.51 -4.25 -18.51
N ILE A 84 -6.78 -3.30 -17.58
CA ILE A 84 -8.15 -2.84 -17.28
C ILE A 84 -8.55 -1.69 -18.22
N THR A 85 -8.17 -1.78 -19.51
CA THR A 85 -8.67 -0.89 -20.58
C THR A 85 -9.17 -1.66 -21.81
N GLU A 86 -9.45 -2.96 -21.72
CA GLU A 86 -10.12 -3.70 -22.80
C GLU A 86 -11.56 -4.17 -22.49
N ILE A 87 -12.13 -3.84 -21.33
CA ILE A 87 -13.55 -4.10 -21.03
C ILE A 87 -14.43 -2.86 -21.32
N LYS A 88 -14.10 -2.08 -22.36
CA LYS A 88 -14.94 -0.94 -22.78
C LYS A 88 -15.08 -0.74 -24.29
N VAL A 89 -14.68 -1.72 -25.12
CA VAL A 89 -14.84 -1.64 -26.59
C VAL A 89 -15.37 -2.96 -27.19
N ALA A 90 -16.22 -3.67 -26.45
CA ALA A 90 -16.95 -4.84 -26.99
C ALA A 90 -18.47 -4.76 -26.73
N ASP A 91 -18.98 -3.57 -26.44
CA ASP A 91 -20.42 -3.28 -26.43
C ASP A 91 -20.64 -1.90 -27.07
N GLN A 92 -20.44 -1.83 -28.39
CA GLN A 92 -21.16 -0.97 -29.34
C GLN A 92 -21.07 -1.57 -30.75
#